data_AF-A0A1D6HSN0-F1
#
_entry.id   AF-A0A1D6HSN0-F1
#
_cell.length_a   1.000
_cell.length_b   1.000
_cell.length_c   1.000
_cell.angle_alpha   90.00
_cell.angle_beta   90.00
_cell.angle_gamma   90.00
#
_symmetry.space_group_name_H-M   'P 1'
#
loop_
_entity.id
_entity.type
_entity.pdbx_description
1 polymer ?
#
loop_
_entity_poly.entity_id
_entity_poly.type
_entity_poly.pdbx_seq_one_letter_code
_entity_poly.pdbx_strand_id
1 'polypeptide(L)'
;MAGGHPAPLRPVVVAMKGHPGSGKSTAARAIATALCCPLLDKDDVRDCMLPLEGLAAAGMLNDLSYAVLWRMAERQWAVHQDSKEA
;
A
#
# COMPACT_ATOMS: atom_id res chain seq x y z
N MET A 1 -8.97 -40.89 -4.24
CA MET A 1 -7.95 -39.82 -4.24
C MET A 1 -8.65 -38.52 -3.90
N ALA A 2 -8.67 -38.13 -2.62
CA ALA A 2 -9.35 -36.91 -2.18
C ALA A 2 -8.47 -35.70 -2.53
N GLY A 3 -8.89 -34.94 -3.55
CA GLY A 3 -8.31 -33.64 -3.86
C GLY A 3 -8.72 -32.64 -2.78
N GLY A 4 -7.83 -32.39 -1.82
CA GLY A 4 -7.99 -31.31 -0.87
C GLY A 4 -7.95 -29.98 -1.62
N HIS A 5 -9.06 -29.24 -1.61
CA HIS A 5 -9.08 -27.88 -2.12
C HIS A 5 -8.14 -27.03 -1.24
N PRO A 6 -7.16 -26.30 -1.82
CA PRO A 6 -6.31 -25.44 -1.01
C PRO A 6 -7.20 -24.42 -0.28
N ALA A 7 -6.95 -24.24 1.02
CA ALA A 7 -7.68 -23.25 1.81
C ALA A 7 -7.56 -21.87 1.15
N PRO A 8 -8.60 -21.03 1.18
CA PRO A 8 -8.56 -19.72 0.54
C PRO A 8 -7.40 -18.90 1.11
N LEU A 9 -6.57 -18.38 0.20
CA LEU A 9 -5.41 -17.56 0.56
C LEU A 9 -5.91 -16.32 1.29
N ARG A 10 -5.45 -16.12 2.53
CA ARG A 10 -5.76 -14.92 3.29
C ARG A 10 -4.89 -13.77 2.77
N PRO A 11 -5.45 -12.58 2.54
CA PRO A 11 -4.64 -11.45 2.11
C PRO A 11 -3.64 -11.09 3.22
N VAL A 12 -2.43 -10.70 2.83
CA VAL A 12 -1.34 -10.31 3.75
C VAL A 12 -0.96 -8.86 3.47
N VAL A 13 -0.86 -8.05 4.52
CA VAL A 13 -0.31 -6.69 4.45
C VAL A 13 1.09 -6.69 5.04
N VAL A 14 2.07 -6.21 4.27
CA VAL A 14 3.43 -5.97 4.74
C VAL A 14 3.58 -4.48 4.99
N ALA A 15 3.58 -4.08 6.26
CA ALA A 15 3.78 -2.69 6.65
C ALA A 15 5.27 -2.37 6.83
N MET A 16 5.75 -1.30 6.20
CA MET A 16 7.14 -0.86 6.26
C MET A 16 7.26 0.43 7.09
N LYS A 17 8.22 0.51 8.01
CA LYS A 17 8.46 1.70 8.86
C LYS A 17 9.95 1.94 9.12
N GLY A 18 10.31 3.21 9.34
CA GLY A 18 11.63 3.66 9.77
C GLY A 18 11.93 5.10 9.32
N HIS A 19 13.12 5.61 9.64
CA HIS A 19 13.50 7.02 9.43
C HIS A 19 13.83 7.35 7.97
N PRO A 20 13.64 8.60 7.50
CA PRO A 20 14.15 9.05 6.20
C PRO A 20 15.62 8.67 5.99
N GLY A 21 15.98 8.22 4.80
CA GLY A 21 17.34 7.74 4.49
C GLY A 21 17.67 6.30 4.92
N SER A 22 16.81 5.60 5.68
CA SER A 22 17.09 4.23 6.15
C SER A 22 16.88 3.11 5.13
N GLY A 23 16.66 3.41 3.84
CA GLY A 23 16.50 2.40 2.78
C GLY A 23 15.14 1.70 2.67
N LYS A 24 14.10 2.14 3.40
CA LYS A 24 12.76 1.49 3.39
C LYS A 24 12.13 1.35 2.02
N SER A 25 12.16 2.42 1.21
CA SER A 25 11.56 2.38 -0.13
C SER A 25 12.34 1.44 -1.07
N THR A 26 13.62 1.19 -0.80
CA THR A 26 14.42 0.17 -1.50
C THR A 26 13.96 -1.23 -1.09
N ALA A 27 13.84 -1.50 0.21
CA ALA A 27 13.36 -2.78 0.72
C ALA A 27 11.91 -3.08 0.28
N ALA A 28 11.02 -2.09 0.37
CA ALA A 28 9.61 -2.22 -0.02
C ALA A 28 9.47 -2.56 -1.51
N ARG A 29 10.24 -1.90 -2.39
CA ARG A 29 10.30 -2.24 -3.83
C ARG A 29 10.80 -3.66 -4.06
N ALA A 30 11.89 -4.06 -3.40
CA ALA A 30 12.43 -5.41 -3.54
C ALA A 30 11.42 -6.49 -3.08
N ILE A 31 10.74 -6.27 -1.95
CA ILE A 31 9.68 -7.15 -1.45
C ILE A 31 8.52 -7.22 -2.44
N ALA A 32 8.02 -6.08 -2.91
CA ALA A 32 6.91 -6.03 -3.85
C ALA A 32 7.24 -6.75 -5.17
N THR A 33 8.45 -6.57 -5.70
CA THR A 33 8.93 -7.29 -6.88
C THR A 33 9.05 -8.79 -6.61
N ALA A 34 9.65 -9.20 -5.49
CA ALA A 34 9.85 -10.62 -5.17
C ALA A 34 8.54 -11.37 -4.92
N LEU A 35 7.53 -10.69 -4.38
CA LEU A 35 6.21 -11.27 -4.08
C LEU A 35 5.18 -11.01 -5.19
N CYS A 36 5.55 -10.31 -6.26
CA CYS A 36 4.64 -9.86 -7.31
C CYS A 36 3.37 -9.18 -6.76
N CYS A 37 3.51 -8.39 -5.70
CA CYS A 37 2.39 -7.74 -5.04
C CYS A 37 2.38 -6.22 -5.30
N PRO A 38 1.21 -5.56 -5.19
CA PRO A 38 1.14 -4.11 -5.24
C PRO A 38 2.02 -3.46 -4.16
N LEU A 39 2.61 -2.31 -4.49
CA LEU A 39 3.31 -1.44 -3.56
C LEU A 39 2.49 -0.17 -3.34
N LEU A 40 2.23 0.17 -2.08
CA LEU A 40 1.65 1.44 -1.68
C LEU A 40 2.72 2.25 -0.92
N ASP A 41 3.16 3.38 -1.50
CA ASP A 41 4.12 4.30 -0.89
C ASP A 41 3.47 5.66 -0.62
N LYS A 42 3.59 6.15 0.61
CA LYS A 42 3.05 7.46 1.02
C LYS A 42 3.81 8.59 0.34
N ASP A 43 5.10 8.41 0.11
CA ASP A 43 5.95 9.46 -0.48
C ASP A 43 5.66 9.63 -1.98
N ASP A 44 5.31 8.56 -2.71
CA ASP A 44 4.86 8.66 -4.10
C ASP A 44 3.64 9.58 -4.23
N VAL A 45 2.68 9.48 -3.30
CA VAL A 45 1.50 10.36 -3.27
C VAL A 45 1.90 11.80 -2.95
N ARG A 46 2.78 12.00 -1.95
CA ARG A 46 3.24 13.34 -1.56
C ARG A 46 3.98 14.02 -2.70
N ASP A 47 4.89 13.32 -3.36
CA ASP A 47 5.74 13.86 -4.41
C ASP A 47 4.93 14.27 -5.63
N CYS A 48 3.89 13.51 -5.98
CA CYS A 48 2.93 13.88 -7.03
C CYS A 48 2.17 15.18 -6.72
N MET A 49 2.03 15.55 -5.45
CA MET A 49 1.31 16.74 -5.01
C MET A 49 2.21 17.94 -4.72
N LEU A 50 3.54 17.82 -4.86
CA LEU A 50 4.48 18.94 -4.68
C LEU A 50 4.13 20.20 -5.48
N PRO A 51 3.59 20.13 -6.72
CA PRO A 51 3.14 21.33 -7.44
C PRO A 51 2.04 22.13 -6.71
N LEU A 52 1.35 21.52 -5.74
CA LEU A 52 0.28 22.13 -4.95
C LEU A 52 0.74 22.62 -3.57
N GLU A 53 2.02 22.43 -3.19
CA GLU A 53 2.52 22.72 -1.84
C GLU A 53 2.25 24.18 -1.41
N GLY A 54 2.44 25.14 -2.31
CA GLY A 54 2.20 26.57 -2.04
C GLY A 54 0.73 26.96 -1.87
N LEU A 55 -0.21 26.05 -2.18
CA LEU A 55 -1.65 26.26 -2.05
C LEU A 55 -2.24 25.60 -0.80
N ALA A 56 -1.46 24.75 -0.12
CA ALA A 56 -1.92 23.96 1.00
C ALA A 56 -1.43 24.52 2.33
N ALA A 57 -2.21 24.34 3.39
CA ALA A 57 -1.73 24.62 4.74
C ALA A 57 -0.59 23.65 5.09
N ALA A 58 0.33 24.07 5.96
CA ALA A 58 1.42 23.24 6.44
C ALA A 58 0.88 21.90 6.99
N GLY A 59 1.46 20.78 6.55
CA GLY A 59 1.05 19.44 6.95
C GLY A 59 -0.14 18.85 6.18
N MET A 60 -0.99 19.66 5.55
CA MET A 60 -2.20 19.19 4.86
C MET A 60 -1.90 18.15 3.76
N LEU A 61 -0.87 18.37 2.94
CA LEU A 61 -0.49 17.40 1.91
C LEU A 61 0.04 16.09 2.51
N ASN A 62 0.65 16.11 3.69
CA ASN A 62 1.08 14.89 4.36
C ASN A 62 -0.13 14.08 4.83
N ASP A 63 -1.09 14.75 5.46
CA ASP A 63 -2.30 14.10 5.98
C ASP A 63 -3.13 13.53 4.83
N LEU A 64 -3.26 14.27 3.73
CA LEU A 64 -3.91 13.79 2.51
C LEU A 64 -3.18 12.57 1.92
N SER A 65 -1.84 12.56 1.94
CA SER A 65 -1.05 11.41 1.47
C SER A 65 -1.37 10.15 2.26
N TYR A 66 -1.49 10.26 3.58
CA TYR A 66 -1.94 9.15 4.44
C TYR A 66 -3.38 8.72 4.16
N ALA A 67 -4.30 9.67 3.98
CA ALA A 67 -5.70 9.38 3.67
C ALA A 67 -5.85 8.61 2.34
N VAL A 68 -5.10 9.00 1.31
CA VAL A 68 -5.04 8.30 0.02
C VAL A 68 -4.47 6.89 0.20
N LEU A 69 -3.35 6.74 0.91
CA LEU A 69 -2.72 5.45 1.16
C LEU A 69 -3.69 4.47 1.83
N TRP A 70 -4.39 4.93 2.88
CA TRP A 70 -5.36 4.11 3.61
C TRP A 70 -6.53 3.70 2.72
N ARG A 71 -7.10 4.63 1.95
CA ARG A 71 -8.21 4.35 1.04
C ARG A 71 -7.83 3.36 -0.07
N MET A 72 -6.58 3.40 -0.54
CA MET A 72 -6.07 2.42 -1.51
C MET A 72 -5.87 1.04 -0.88
N ALA A 73 -5.33 0.99 0.34
CA ALA A 73 -5.19 -0.26 1.09
C ALA A 73 -6.55 -0.93 1.34
N GLU A 74 -7.56 -0.16 1.75
CA GLU A 74 -8.94 -0.66 1.93
C GLU A 74 -9.51 -1.26 0.64
N ARG A 75 -9.33 -0.58 -0.50
CA ARG A 75 -9.80 -1.08 -1.81
C ARG A 75 -9.09 -2.37 -2.22
N GLN A 76 -7.78 -2.43 -2.08
CA GLN A 76 -7.01 -3.64 -2.40
C GLN A 76 -7.41 -4.80 -1.50
N TRP A 77 -7.69 -4.53 -0.22
CA TRP A 77 -8.16 -5.53 0.73
C TRP A 77 -9.56 -6.04 0.38
N ALA A 78 -10.49 -5.15 0.02
CA ALA A 78 -11.86 -5.50 -0.34
C ALA A 78 -11.96 -6.36 -1.61
N VAL A 79 -11.14 -6.09 -2.64
CA VAL A 79 -11.08 -6.89 -3.88
C VAL A 79 -10.75 -8.36 -3.60
N HIS A 80 -10.00 -8.64 -2.53
CA HIS A 80 -9.70 -10.01 -2.12
C HIS A 80 -10.74 -10.66 -1.20
N GLN A 81 -11.75 -9.91 -0.74
CA GLN A 81 -12.87 -10.46 0.03
C GLN A 81 -14.04 -10.93 -0.85
N ASP A 82 -14.30 -10.27 -1.99
CA ASP A 82 -15.41 -10.62 -2.89
C ASP A 82 -15.23 -12.00 -3.58
N SER A 83 -14.03 -12.57 -3.56
CA SER A 83 -13.79 -13.95 -4.02
C SER A 83 -14.34 -15.04 -3.07
N LYS A 84 -15.05 -14.65 -2.00
CA LYS A 84 -15.61 -15.54 -0.99
C LYS A 84 -17.15 -15.72 -1.07
N GLU A 85 -17.82 -14.98 -1.96
CA GLU A 85 -19.30 -15.00 -2.09
C GLU A 85 -19.83 -15.54 -3.44
N ALA A 86 -18.97 -16.11 -4.29
CA ALA A 86 -19.35 -16.74 -5.56
C ALA A 86 -19.19 -18.27 -5.53
#